data_AF-A0A496CBK9-F1
#
_entry.id   AF-A0A496CBK9-F1
#
_cell.length_a   1.000
_cell.length_b   1.000
_cell.length_c   1.000
_cell.angle_alpha   90.00
_cell.angle_beta   90.00
_cell.angle_gamma   90.00
#
_symmetry.space_group_name_H-M   'P 1'
#
loop_
_entity.id
_entity.type
_entity.pdbx_description
1 polymer ?
#
loop_
_entity_poly.entity_id
_entity_poly.type
_entity_poly.pdbx_seq_one_letter_code
_entity_poly.pdbx_strand_id
1 'polypeptide(L)'
;MATEDAKNTPSQEQMPDKGRRDTLKTLATVPILGALAYGVYQKRKDALRGRNISDVFQVSNRQASYLEPQGDGKKIRIGLVGFGIRGKQLMRAAGFAEPSWIDKMKEANKLNKKDTRYQQYMEQDDLNIEITAVCDIFDVYGEAAVLTGSNIHREGSGGKFGPAPKRYRTYQELVTAPDVDAVIIAGPDHWHSTIAMAAARAGKHVYCEKPLSWTVPETYMVRQVIKETGVVFQLGHQGRQTDCYQKAEEIIGNGLLGPVNLIEVCTNRNSPNGAWVYDIIEGSNPNTIDWKQFEGDPERIKEYMDYMTSNKLERYIGPDERSKFSLERFFRWRCWWDYSTGLSGDLLTHEYDAVNQIMHVGIPHSATSSGGVYFFKDGRTVPDVLQTTFEWPDRDLTMLYSATLASSRNRGKVFMGHDASMEVSNILAITVDQDSTRYADKIKEGIIPTDTPFYTYVPGQNSSDSVTSPTELYFAKRGLLYTYVNGKRYDTTHLHIREWLECIRQGKTPSCNIDAAFQEAMTAHMGTRAYLEGRTMYWDKDKEEIVRGELA
;
A
#
# COMPACT_ATOMS: atom_id res chain seq x y z
N MET A 1 -21.80 -10.13 -120.22
CA MET A 1 -23.18 -9.96 -119.70
C MET A 1 -23.24 -10.72 -118.39
N ALA A 2 -23.11 -10.02 -117.25
CA ALA A 2 -24.20 -9.63 -116.34
C ALA A 2 -24.88 -10.88 -115.75
N THR A 3 -24.83 -11.23 -114.46
CA THR A 3 -25.11 -10.56 -113.16
C THR A 3 -24.46 -11.47 -112.06
N GLU A 4 -24.13 -11.05 -110.83
CA GLU A 4 -24.94 -11.13 -109.59
C GLU A 4 -23.98 -11.09 -108.37
N ASP A 5 -24.35 -10.34 -107.31
CA ASP A 5 -24.36 -10.70 -105.87
C ASP A 5 -23.13 -11.33 -105.15
N ALA A 6 -22.87 -11.16 -103.85
CA ALA A 6 -23.25 -10.23 -102.78
C ALA A 6 -22.39 -10.58 -101.52
N LYS A 7 -22.32 -9.62 -100.57
CA LYS A 7 -22.08 -9.74 -99.10
C LYS A 7 -20.67 -9.65 -98.50
N ASN A 8 -20.66 -8.95 -97.37
CA ASN A 8 -19.60 -8.19 -96.69
C ASN A 8 -19.18 -8.82 -95.33
N THR A 9 -17.92 -8.57 -94.94
CA THR A 9 -17.22 -8.94 -93.69
C THR A 9 -17.45 -7.92 -92.54
N PRO A 10 -17.19 -8.29 -91.26
CA PRO A 10 -16.15 -7.55 -90.51
C PRO A 10 -15.28 -8.37 -89.51
N SER A 11 -14.31 -7.66 -88.93
CA SER A 11 -13.02 -7.94 -88.26
C SER A 11 -12.98 -8.63 -86.88
N GLN A 12 -11.83 -9.26 -86.58
CA GLN A 12 -11.47 -9.94 -85.32
C GLN A 12 -10.90 -9.00 -84.24
N GLU A 13 -11.39 -9.14 -82.99
CA GLU A 13 -10.86 -8.53 -81.75
C GLU A 13 -9.97 -9.51 -80.93
N GLN A 14 -9.01 -8.93 -80.20
CA GLN A 14 -7.97 -9.59 -79.40
C GLN A 14 -8.47 -10.39 -78.17
N MET A 15 -7.86 -11.55 -77.91
CA MET A 15 -8.06 -12.35 -76.68
C MET A 15 -7.19 -11.84 -75.50
N PRO A 16 -7.69 -11.83 -74.24
CA PRO A 16 -6.94 -11.37 -73.09
C PRO A 16 -6.00 -12.42 -72.47
N ASP A 17 -4.84 -11.92 -72.03
CA ASP A 17 -3.72 -12.60 -71.33
C ASP A 17 -4.17 -13.28 -70.01
N LYS A 18 -4.35 -14.62 -70.05
CA LYS A 18 -4.68 -15.46 -68.88
C LYS A 18 -3.48 -15.82 -68.01
N GLY A 19 -2.24 -15.51 -68.41
CA GLY A 19 -1.03 -15.92 -67.69
C GLY A 19 -0.61 -14.99 -66.54
N ARG A 20 -0.89 -13.68 -66.66
CA ARG A 20 -0.48 -12.67 -65.67
C ARG A 20 -1.35 -12.60 -64.42
N ARG A 21 -2.64 -12.94 -64.52
CA ARG A 21 -3.58 -12.84 -63.38
C ARG A 21 -3.40 -13.94 -62.34
N ASP A 22 -3.02 -15.15 -62.77
CA ASP A 22 -2.76 -16.25 -61.83
C ASP A 22 -1.37 -16.12 -61.19
N THR A 23 -0.35 -15.65 -61.91
CA THR A 23 0.97 -15.35 -61.31
C THR A 23 0.91 -14.22 -60.28
N LEU A 24 0.12 -13.16 -60.51
CA LEU A 24 -0.12 -12.09 -59.53
C LEU A 24 -0.88 -12.57 -58.29
N LYS A 25 -1.86 -13.48 -58.45
CA LYS A 25 -2.55 -14.09 -57.30
C LYS A 25 -1.62 -14.96 -56.48
N THR A 26 -0.74 -15.73 -57.10
CA THR A 26 0.27 -16.56 -56.43
C THR A 26 1.34 -15.70 -55.72
N LEU A 27 1.79 -14.61 -56.34
CA LEU A 27 2.73 -13.65 -55.75
C LEU A 27 2.13 -12.86 -54.56
N ALA A 28 0.81 -12.65 -54.53
CA ALA A 28 0.13 -12.00 -53.40
C ALA A 28 -0.22 -12.99 -52.27
N THR A 29 -0.49 -14.26 -52.57
CA THR A 29 -0.86 -15.28 -51.56
C THR A 29 0.35 -15.88 -50.84
N VAL A 30 1.50 -16.02 -51.50
CA VAL A 30 2.72 -16.58 -50.87
C VAL A 30 3.23 -15.73 -49.69
N PRO A 31 3.31 -14.38 -49.78
CA PRO A 31 3.69 -13.53 -48.65
C PRO A 31 2.67 -13.57 -47.51
N ILE A 32 1.37 -13.67 -47.82
CA ILE A 32 0.29 -13.74 -46.82
C ILE A 32 0.33 -15.09 -46.09
N LEU A 33 0.50 -16.20 -46.83
CA LEU A 33 0.68 -17.53 -46.25
C LEU A 33 1.99 -17.63 -45.47
N GLY A 34 3.06 -16.98 -45.93
CA GLY A 34 4.33 -16.87 -45.21
C GLY A 34 4.19 -16.09 -43.90
N ALA A 35 3.46 -14.97 -43.90
CA ALA A 35 3.17 -14.19 -42.70
C ALA A 35 2.25 -14.94 -41.71
N LEU A 36 1.24 -15.66 -42.20
CA LEU A 36 0.38 -16.53 -41.40
C LEU A 36 1.17 -17.71 -40.80
N ALA A 37 2.01 -18.37 -41.60
CA ALA A 37 2.86 -19.47 -41.14
C ALA A 37 3.91 -18.99 -40.14
N TYR A 38 4.51 -17.82 -40.36
CA TYR A 38 5.42 -17.17 -39.41
C TYR A 38 4.69 -16.78 -38.12
N GLY A 39 3.47 -16.25 -38.20
CA GLY A 39 2.63 -15.95 -37.04
C GLY A 39 2.23 -17.19 -36.25
N VAL A 40 1.89 -18.30 -36.93
CA VAL A 40 1.61 -19.60 -36.28
C VAL A 40 2.88 -20.21 -35.69
N TYR A 41 4.03 -20.08 -36.36
CA TYR A 41 5.33 -20.52 -35.85
C TYR A 41 5.75 -19.74 -34.61
N GLN A 42 5.64 -18.40 -34.63
CA GLN A 42 5.85 -17.53 -33.47
C GLN A 42 4.91 -17.93 -32.33
N LYS A 43 3.60 -18.05 -32.59
CA LYS A 43 2.62 -18.45 -31.58
C LYS A 43 2.90 -19.83 -30.99
N ARG A 44 3.37 -20.80 -31.79
CA ARG A 44 3.79 -22.13 -31.30
C ARG A 44 5.09 -22.06 -30.51
N LYS A 45 6.07 -21.26 -30.95
CA LYS A 45 7.34 -21.03 -30.25
C LYS A 45 7.11 -20.35 -28.90
N ASP A 46 6.20 -19.38 -28.84
CA ASP A 46 5.81 -18.68 -27.61
C ASP A 46 5.02 -19.60 -26.68
N ALA A 47 4.12 -20.44 -27.21
CA ALA A 47 3.41 -21.44 -26.42
C ALA A 47 4.32 -22.56 -25.88
N LEU A 48 5.33 -22.98 -26.66
CA LEU A 48 6.35 -23.94 -26.22
C LEU A 48 7.31 -23.31 -25.20
N ARG A 49 7.63 -22.02 -25.35
CA ARG A 49 8.34 -21.24 -24.32
C ARG A 49 7.51 -21.19 -23.04
N GLY A 50 6.25 -20.76 -23.07
CA GLY A 50 5.37 -20.71 -21.88
C GLY A 50 5.28 -22.04 -21.12
N ARG A 51 5.07 -23.15 -21.83
CA ARG A 51 5.08 -24.50 -21.21
C ARG A 51 6.42 -24.87 -20.57
N ASN A 52 7.52 -24.64 -21.27
CA ASN A 52 8.84 -24.94 -20.69
C ASN A 52 9.15 -24.02 -19.51
N ILE A 53 8.64 -22.78 -19.49
CA ILE A 53 8.82 -21.74 -18.47
C ILE A 53 8.12 -22.11 -17.15
N SER A 54 6.84 -22.50 -17.23
CA SER A 54 6.06 -22.97 -16.09
C SER A 54 6.62 -24.27 -15.49
N ASP A 55 7.24 -25.12 -16.31
CA ASP A 55 7.98 -26.30 -15.83
C ASP A 55 9.31 -25.94 -15.12
N VAL A 56 9.93 -24.78 -15.41
CA VAL A 56 11.17 -24.32 -14.75
C VAL A 56 10.90 -23.70 -13.39
N PHE A 57 9.90 -22.82 -13.32
CA PHE A 57 9.48 -22.14 -12.11
C PHE A 57 8.17 -22.79 -11.65
N GLN A 58 8.28 -23.87 -10.86
CA GLN A 58 7.13 -24.49 -10.19
C GLN A 58 6.61 -23.57 -9.07
N VAL A 59 6.07 -22.42 -9.45
CA VAL A 59 5.31 -21.55 -8.55
C VAL A 59 3.90 -22.11 -8.53
N SER A 60 3.38 -22.40 -7.34
CA SER A 60 2.06 -22.98 -7.21
C SER A 60 0.98 -22.04 -7.73
N ASN A 61 -0.10 -22.63 -8.24
CA ASN A 61 -1.35 -21.92 -8.55
C ASN A 61 -2.15 -21.58 -7.27
N ARG A 62 -1.52 -21.64 -6.08
CA ARG A 62 -2.18 -21.30 -4.82
C ARG A 62 -2.57 -19.82 -4.85
N GLN A 63 -3.85 -19.58 -4.63
CA GLN A 63 -4.40 -18.23 -4.44
C GLN A 63 -4.05 -17.72 -3.04
N ALA A 64 -3.91 -16.41 -2.91
CA ALA A 64 -3.75 -15.78 -1.59
C ALA A 64 -4.86 -16.21 -0.63
N SER A 65 -4.47 -16.43 0.62
CA SER A 65 -5.38 -16.82 1.69
C SER A 65 -5.76 -15.60 2.50
N TYR A 66 -7.06 -15.48 2.78
CA TYR A 66 -7.64 -14.41 3.58
C TYR A 66 -8.53 -15.02 4.65
N LEU A 67 -8.67 -14.36 5.79
CA LEU A 67 -9.59 -14.82 6.82
C LEU A 67 -11.03 -14.72 6.31
N GLU A 68 -11.74 -15.85 6.32
CA GLU A 68 -13.12 -15.95 5.85
C GLU A 68 -14.10 -15.38 6.90
N PRO A 69 -15.12 -14.61 6.47
CA PRO A 69 -16.14 -14.06 7.38
C PRO A 69 -17.02 -15.14 8.03
N GLN A 70 -17.39 -14.95 9.29
CA GLN A 70 -18.45 -15.71 9.95
C GLN A 70 -19.84 -15.12 9.65
N GLY A 71 -20.68 -15.88 8.96
CA GLY A 71 -22.00 -15.42 8.50
C GLY A 71 -23.01 -15.05 9.61
N ASP A 72 -22.85 -15.57 10.82
CA ASP A 72 -23.68 -15.30 12.01
C ASP A 72 -22.89 -14.59 13.13
N GLY A 73 -21.72 -14.03 12.81
CA GLY A 73 -20.83 -13.39 13.78
C GLY A 73 -21.52 -12.26 14.56
N LYS A 74 -21.18 -12.09 15.83
CA LYS A 74 -21.70 -11.00 16.68
C LYS A 74 -21.48 -9.64 16.01
N LYS A 75 -22.50 -8.78 16.03
CA LYS A 75 -22.37 -7.37 15.63
C LYS A 75 -21.39 -6.66 16.57
N ILE A 76 -20.40 -5.97 16.02
CA ILE A 76 -19.38 -5.24 16.80
C ILE A 76 -19.69 -3.74 16.74
N ARG A 77 -19.77 -3.10 17.91
CA ARG A 77 -19.99 -1.65 18.02
C ARG A 77 -18.65 -0.92 18.01
N ILE A 78 -18.49 0.00 17.08
CA ILE A 78 -17.22 0.66 16.79
C ILE A 78 -17.25 2.11 17.27
N GLY A 79 -16.20 2.49 17.99
CA GLY A 79 -15.83 3.88 18.23
C GLY A 79 -14.75 4.33 17.25
N LEU A 80 -14.88 5.53 16.66
CA LEU A 80 -13.86 6.13 15.81
C LEU A 80 -13.20 7.32 16.50
N VAL A 81 -11.88 7.36 16.54
CA VAL A 81 -11.09 8.52 16.99
C VAL A 81 -10.28 9.07 15.82
N GLY A 82 -10.62 10.29 15.38
CA GLY A 82 -10.01 10.97 14.24
C GLY A 82 -10.73 10.72 12.91
N PHE A 83 -11.25 11.77 12.29
CA PHE A 83 -11.98 11.78 11.02
C PHE A 83 -11.35 12.71 9.97
N GLY A 84 -10.02 12.85 10.02
CA GLY A 84 -9.24 13.45 8.95
C GLY A 84 -9.22 12.59 7.67
N ILE A 85 -8.28 12.86 6.77
CA ILE A 85 -8.16 12.17 5.46
C ILE A 85 -8.17 10.64 5.63
N ARG A 86 -7.41 10.11 6.60
CA ARG A 86 -7.30 8.67 6.85
C ARG A 86 -8.54 8.09 7.54
N GLY A 87 -9.08 8.77 8.56
CA GLY A 87 -10.33 8.36 9.20
C GLY A 87 -11.49 8.22 8.22
N LYS A 88 -11.60 9.15 7.25
CA LYS A 88 -12.56 9.06 6.13
C LYS A 88 -12.32 7.82 5.25
N GLN A 89 -11.07 7.46 4.98
CA GLN A 89 -10.73 6.26 4.21
C GLN A 89 -11.08 4.98 4.97
N LEU A 90 -10.78 4.92 6.27
CA LEU A 90 -11.09 3.78 7.12
C LEU A 90 -12.60 3.58 7.28
N MET A 91 -13.36 4.65 7.50
CA MET A 91 -14.82 4.57 7.54
C MET A 91 -15.39 4.05 6.22
N ARG A 92 -14.88 4.52 5.07
CA ARG A 92 -15.29 3.98 3.76
C ARG A 92 -14.95 2.51 3.61
N ALA A 93 -13.76 2.09 4.05
CA ALA A 93 -13.37 0.68 4.05
C ALA A 93 -14.21 -0.15 5.02
N ALA A 94 -14.74 0.45 6.08
CA ALA A 94 -15.67 -0.15 7.02
C ALA A 94 -17.14 -0.16 6.52
N GLY A 95 -17.42 0.42 5.35
CA GLY A 95 -18.74 0.45 4.73
C GLY A 95 -19.58 1.71 5.02
N PHE A 96 -18.97 2.78 5.53
CA PHE A 96 -19.60 4.06 5.87
C PHE A 96 -18.94 5.23 5.11
N ALA A 97 -19.72 6.03 4.39
CA ALA A 97 -19.19 7.13 3.60
C ALA A 97 -19.98 8.41 3.80
N GLU A 98 -19.27 9.54 3.72
CA GLU A 98 -19.91 10.85 3.63
C GLU A 98 -20.90 10.86 2.45
N PRO A 99 -22.16 11.29 2.63
CA PRO A 99 -23.15 11.29 1.56
C PRO A 99 -22.70 12.10 0.33
N SER A 100 -22.04 13.23 0.58
CA SER A 100 -21.47 14.09 -0.48
C SER A 100 -20.35 13.41 -1.26
N TRP A 101 -19.61 12.46 -0.64
CA TRP A 101 -18.64 11.64 -1.36
C TRP A 101 -19.34 10.66 -2.29
N ILE A 102 -20.42 10.02 -1.85
CA ILE A 102 -21.22 9.13 -2.69
C ILE A 102 -21.79 9.87 -3.90
N ASP A 103 -22.34 11.07 -3.70
CA ASP A 103 -22.84 11.90 -4.81
C ASP A 103 -21.74 12.23 -5.81
N LYS A 104 -20.55 12.63 -5.32
CA LYS A 104 -19.37 12.88 -6.17
C LYS A 104 -18.95 11.63 -6.94
N MET A 105 -18.97 10.45 -6.34
CA MET A 105 -18.58 9.21 -7.02
C MET A 105 -19.63 8.77 -8.04
N LYS A 106 -20.92 8.96 -7.76
CA LYS A 106 -22.00 8.76 -8.74
C LYS A 106 -21.81 9.67 -9.94
N GLU A 107 -21.52 10.96 -9.70
CA GLU A 107 -21.28 11.91 -10.78
C GLU A 107 -20.00 11.58 -11.57
N ALA A 108 -18.91 11.24 -10.88
CA ALA A 108 -17.68 10.79 -11.53
C ALA A 108 -17.91 9.55 -12.42
N ASN A 109 -18.72 8.58 -11.98
CA ASN A 109 -19.10 7.43 -12.80
C ASN A 109 -19.98 7.81 -14.01
N LYS A 110 -20.86 8.80 -13.88
CA LYS A 110 -21.64 9.32 -15.02
C LYS A 110 -20.71 9.95 -16.06
N LEU A 111 -19.76 10.77 -15.61
CA LEU A 111 -18.78 11.45 -16.47
C LEU A 111 -17.76 10.48 -17.08
N ASN A 112 -17.37 9.44 -16.34
CA ASN A 112 -16.44 8.41 -16.78
C ASN A 112 -16.91 7.02 -16.33
N LYS A 113 -17.47 6.23 -17.24
CA LYS A 113 -17.96 4.88 -16.95
C LYS A 113 -16.88 3.89 -16.51
N LYS A 114 -15.60 4.20 -16.71
CA LYS A 114 -14.47 3.39 -16.20
C LYS A 114 -14.16 3.68 -14.73
N ASP A 115 -14.78 4.71 -14.14
CA ASP A 115 -14.67 4.99 -12.72
C ASP A 115 -15.60 4.06 -11.92
N THR A 116 -15.02 2.97 -11.42
CA THR A 116 -15.75 1.92 -10.70
C THR A 116 -15.78 2.12 -9.19
N ARG A 117 -15.28 3.26 -8.67
CA ARG A 117 -15.15 3.48 -7.21
C ARG A 117 -16.48 3.39 -6.47
N TYR A 118 -17.54 3.93 -7.05
CA TYR A 118 -18.89 3.83 -6.48
C TYR A 118 -19.37 2.37 -6.42
N GLN A 119 -19.24 1.64 -7.52
CA GLN A 119 -19.66 0.23 -7.60
C GLN A 119 -18.89 -0.63 -6.58
N GLN A 120 -17.57 -0.45 -6.52
CA GLN A 120 -16.71 -1.16 -5.57
C GLN A 120 -17.12 -0.92 -4.12
N TYR A 121 -17.45 0.32 -3.76
CA TYR A 121 -17.95 0.64 -2.42
C TYR A 121 -19.31 -0.02 -2.12
N MET A 122 -20.21 -0.07 -3.10
CA MET A 122 -21.50 -0.74 -2.93
C MET A 122 -21.38 -2.27 -2.82
N GLU A 123 -20.37 -2.86 -3.48
CA GLU A 123 -20.10 -4.30 -3.50
C GLU A 123 -19.22 -4.82 -2.35
N GLN A 124 -18.74 -3.91 -1.48
CA GLN A 124 -18.05 -4.27 -0.25
C GLN A 124 -18.95 -5.14 0.64
N ASP A 125 -18.33 -6.13 1.27
CA ASP A 125 -19.00 -7.03 2.19
C ASP A 125 -19.63 -6.22 3.34
N ASP A 126 -20.74 -6.72 3.87
CA ASP A 126 -21.23 -6.22 5.15
C ASP A 126 -20.35 -6.81 6.26
N LEU A 127 -19.62 -5.94 6.95
CA LEU A 127 -18.74 -6.35 8.05
C LEU A 127 -19.52 -6.64 9.34
N ASN A 128 -20.85 -6.48 9.34
CA ASN A 128 -21.76 -6.62 10.48
C ASN A 128 -21.28 -5.80 11.69
N ILE A 129 -21.11 -4.50 11.47
CA ILE A 129 -20.68 -3.53 12.48
C ILE A 129 -21.65 -2.36 12.56
N GLU A 130 -21.53 -1.59 13.64
CA GLU A 130 -22.28 -0.35 13.83
C GLU A 130 -21.34 0.71 14.41
N ILE A 131 -21.35 1.92 13.85
CA ILE A 131 -20.62 3.04 14.42
C ILE A 131 -21.51 3.64 15.51
N THR A 132 -21.13 3.49 16.78
CA THR A 132 -21.90 3.98 17.92
C THR A 132 -21.30 5.26 18.50
N ALA A 133 -20.00 5.48 18.31
CA ALA A 133 -19.27 6.60 18.87
C ALA A 133 -18.28 7.21 17.88
N VAL A 134 -18.16 8.54 17.89
CA VAL A 134 -17.13 9.27 17.13
C VAL A 134 -16.49 10.35 18.01
N CYS A 135 -15.19 10.56 17.85
CA CYS A 135 -14.44 11.61 18.53
C CYS A 135 -13.49 12.28 17.54
N ASP A 136 -13.61 13.61 17.41
CA ASP A 136 -12.65 14.44 16.71
C ASP A 136 -12.58 15.82 17.37
N ILE A 137 -11.35 16.31 17.52
CA ILE A 137 -11.03 17.59 18.17
C ILE A 137 -11.33 18.79 17.27
N PHE A 138 -11.57 18.57 15.97
CA PHE A 138 -12.04 19.57 15.03
C PHE A 138 -13.54 19.39 14.75
N ASP A 139 -14.33 20.43 15.02
CA ASP A 139 -15.78 20.40 14.92
C ASP A 139 -16.31 19.94 13.57
N VAL A 140 -15.73 20.45 12.49
CA VAL A 140 -16.13 20.08 11.12
C VAL A 140 -15.93 18.58 10.88
N TYR A 141 -14.84 17.99 11.37
CA TYR A 141 -14.60 16.56 11.24
C TYR A 141 -15.48 15.75 12.18
N GLY A 142 -15.73 16.22 13.40
CA GLY A 142 -16.63 15.56 14.33
C GLY A 142 -18.07 15.47 13.82
N GLU A 143 -18.60 16.56 13.26
CA GLU A 143 -19.94 16.59 12.64
C GLU A 143 -20.01 15.70 11.39
N ALA A 144 -18.99 15.77 10.54
CA ALA A 144 -18.92 14.91 9.35
C ALA A 144 -18.82 13.41 9.73
N ALA A 145 -18.13 13.07 10.83
CA ALA A 145 -18.04 11.70 11.33
C ALA A 145 -19.40 11.20 11.81
N VAL A 146 -20.18 12.04 12.50
CA VAL A 146 -21.55 11.69 12.92
C VAL A 146 -22.43 11.40 11.71
N LEU A 147 -22.44 12.29 10.72
CA LEU A 147 -23.22 12.11 9.51
C LEU A 147 -22.82 10.82 8.77
N THR A 148 -21.51 10.57 8.66
CA THR A 148 -20.97 9.38 7.99
C THR A 148 -21.35 8.09 8.71
N GLY A 149 -21.21 8.04 10.04
CA GLY A 149 -21.59 6.87 10.84
C GLY A 149 -23.08 6.57 10.79
N SER A 150 -23.93 7.60 10.62
CA SER A 150 -25.38 7.42 10.44
C SER A 150 -25.78 6.89 9.06
N ASN A 151 -24.88 6.92 8.06
CA ASN A 151 -25.18 6.53 6.67
C ASN A 151 -25.12 5.00 6.46
N ILE A 152 -25.89 4.25 7.25
CA ILE A 152 -25.95 2.78 7.22
C ILE A 152 -26.51 2.22 5.90
N HIS A 153 -27.19 3.05 5.11
CA HIS A 153 -27.81 2.66 3.84
C HIS A 153 -26.89 2.90 2.62
N ARG A 154 -25.69 3.46 2.83
CA ARG A 154 -24.73 3.80 1.76
C ARG A 154 -25.34 4.70 0.69
N GLU A 155 -26.18 5.66 1.11
CA GLU A 155 -26.89 6.56 0.19
C GLU A 155 -26.24 7.96 0.10
N GLY A 156 -26.58 8.69 -0.97
CA GLY A 156 -26.10 10.06 -1.20
C GLY A 156 -26.83 11.08 -0.32
N SER A 157 -26.62 12.38 -0.55
CA SER A 157 -27.12 13.44 0.36
C SER A 157 -28.66 13.50 0.48
N GLY A 158 -29.40 12.96 -0.49
CA GLY A 158 -30.87 12.85 -0.44
C GLY A 158 -31.38 11.50 0.11
N GLY A 159 -30.51 10.67 0.66
CA GLY A 159 -30.82 9.34 1.13
C GLY A 159 -31.36 9.26 2.55
N LYS A 160 -31.59 8.03 3.00
CA LYS A 160 -31.98 7.69 4.38
C LYS A 160 -30.75 7.50 5.26
N PHE A 161 -30.91 7.89 6.52
CA PHE A 161 -29.91 7.73 7.57
C PHE A 161 -30.48 6.91 8.72
N GLY A 162 -29.63 6.12 9.35
CA GLY A 162 -29.92 5.41 10.59
C GLY A 162 -29.66 6.28 11.82
N PRO A 163 -29.59 5.65 13.01
CA PRO A 163 -29.21 6.33 14.24
C PRO A 163 -27.86 7.03 14.11
N ALA A 164 -27.77 8.26 14.58
CA ALA A 164 -26.52 9.01 14.62
C ALA A 164 -25.62 8.47 15.75
N PRO A 165 -24.32 8.19 15.50
CA PRO A 165 -23.41 7.86 16.58
C PRO A 165 -23.27 9.05 17.54
N LYS A 166 -23.03 8.75 18.81
CA LYS A 166 -22.75 9.78 19.80
C LYS A 166 -21.39 10.41 19.52
N ARG A 167 -21.38 11.74 19.42
CA ARG A 167 -20.14 12.52 19.37
C ARG A 167 -19.60 12.73 20.78
N TYR A 168 -18.35 12.34 20.99
CA TYR A 168 -17.56 12.63 22.19
C TYR A 168 -16.58 13.76 21.92
N ARG A 169 -16.25 14.52 22.96
CA ARG A 169 -15.30 15.64 22.87
C ARG A 169 -13.86 15.22 23.17
N THR A 170 -13.70 14.14 23.90
CA THR A 170 -12.39 13.57 24.25
C THR A 170 -12.37 12.07 23.94
N TYR A 171 -11.20 11.54 23.61
CA TYR A 171 -11.09 10.10 23.34
C TYR A 171 -11.32 9.28 24.61
N GLN A 172 -11.00 9.82 25.79
CA GLN A 172 -11.18 9.17 27.09
C GLN A 172 -12.64 8.82 27.36
N GLU A 173 -13.56 9.72 27.03
CA GLU A 173 -15.00 9.45 27.14
C GLU A 173 -15.46 8.39 26.13
N LEU A 174 -14.92 8.43 24.89
CA LEU A 174 -15.27 7.46 23.86
C LEU A 174 -14.80 6.04 24.22
N VAL A 175 -13.56 5.88 24.66
CA VAL A 175 -12.99 4.54 24.93
C VAL A 175 -13.61 3.90 26.17
N THR A 176 -14.21 4.68 27.07
CA THR A 176 -14.92 4.17 28.26
C THR A 176 -16.42 3.99 28.04
N ALA A 177 -16.93 4.33 26.85
CA ALA A 177 -18.35 4.20 26.55
C ALA A 177 -18.81 2.72 26.61
N PRO A 178 -19.95 2.43 27.27
CA PRO A 178 -20.45 1.05 27.42
C PRO A 178 -20.99 0.45 26.10
N ASP A 179 -21.29 1.32 25.14
CA ASP A 179 -21.80 0.98 23.82
C ASP A 179 -20.72 0.87 22.73
N VAL A 180 -19.45 0.77 23.14
CA VAL A 180 -18.30 0.55 22.24
C VAL A 180 -17.64 -0.78 22.61
N ASP A 181 -17.43 -1.65 21.62
CA ASP A 181 -16.72 -2.93 21.77
C ASP A 181 -15.27 -2.84 21.25
N ALA A 182 -15.05 -2.03 20.21
CA ALA A 182 -13.76 -1.87 19.57
C ALA A 182 -13.56 -0.44 19.04
N VAL A 183 -12.30 0.00 18.90
CA VAL A 183 -11.94 1.37 18.53
C VAL A 183 -11.02 1.38 17.32
N ILE A 184 -11.33 2.24 16.35
CA ILE A 184 -10.44 2.59 15.24
C ILE A 184 -9.78 3.94 15.56
N ILE A 185 -8.45 3.99 15.55
CA ILE A 185 -7.65 5.18 15.86
C ILE A 185 -6.97 5.65 14.57
N ALA A 186 -7.29 6.88 14.16
CA ALA A 186 -6.80 7.52 12.93
C ALA A 186 -6.38 8.98 13.18
N GLY A 187 -5.84 9.24 14.38
CA GLY A 187 -5.32 10.53 14.79
C GLY A 187 -3.91 10.83 14.25
N PRO A 188 -3.24 11.87 14.78
CA PRO A 188 -1.82 12.11 14.56
C PRO A 188 -0.91 11.09 15.29
N ASP A 189 0.33 10.92 14.80
CA ASP A 189 1.29 9.93 15.34
C ASP A 189 1.46 10.02 16.86
N HIS A 190 1.62 11.24 17.39
CA HIS A 190 1.83 11.53 18.83
C HIS A 190 0.67 11.17 19.75
N TRP A 191 -0.46 10.69 19.20
CA TRP A 191 -1.61 10.24 19.97
C TRP A 191 -1.88 8.73 19.86
N HIS A 192 -1.31 8.05 18.88
CA HIS A 192 -1.67 6.67 18.53
C HIS A 192 -1.57 5.70 19.72
N SER A 193 -0.37 5.54 20.27
CA SER A 193 -0.13 4.59 21.37
C SER A 193 -0.82 5.01 22.65
N THR A 194 -0.89 6.31 22.96
CA THR A 194 -1.62 6.82 24.13
C THR A 194 -3.10 6.45 24.08
N ILE A 195 -3.78 6.66 22.94
CA ILE A 195 -5.19 6.28 22.77
C ILE A 195 -5.33 4.74 22.76
N ALA A 196 -4.42 4.02 22.09
CA ALA A 196 -4.45 2.55 22.02
C ALA A 196 -4.34 1.91 23.41
N MET A 197 -3.43 2.39 24.25
CA MET A 197 -3.29 1.94 25.64
C MET A 197 -4.55 2.23 26.46
N ALA A 198 -5.15 3.42 26.31
CA ALA A 198 -6.39 3.77 27.01
C ALA A 198 -7.56 2.87 26.59
N ALA A 199 -7.72 2.61 25.29
CA ALA A 199 -8.74 1.72 24.75
C ALA A 199 -8.56 0.27 25.24
N ALA A 200 -7.34 -0.24 25.19
CA ALA A 200 -7.02 -1.59 25.65
C ALA A 200 -7.30 -1.78 27.14
N ARG A 201 -6.90 -0.82 27.99
CA ARG A 201 -7.20 -0.83 29.43
C ARG A 201 -8.70 -0.76 29.73
N ALA A 202 -9.48 -0.13 28.86
CA ALA A 202 -10.94 -0.12 28.93
C ALA A 202 -11.60 -1.39 28.33
N GLY A 203 -10.80 -2.40 27.97
CA GLY A 203 -11.26 -3.68 27.42
C GLY A 203 -11.75 -3.60 25.98
N LYS A 204 -11.37 -2.56 25.23
CA LYS A 204 -11.78 -2.37 23.83
C LYS A 204 -10.73 -2.98 22.90
N HIS A 205 -11.18 -3.69 21.87
CA HIS A 205 -10.28 -4.11 20.79
C HIS A 205 -9.79 -2.89 20.00
N VAL A 206 -8.58 -2.96 19.45
CA VAL A 206 -7.91 -1.77 18.88
C VAL A 206 -7.46 -2.02 17.45
N TYR A 207 -7.92 -1.18 16.52
CA TYR A 207 -7.28 -0.97 15.23
C TYR A 207 -6.60 0.40 15.29
N CYS A 208 -5.28 0.44 15.18
CA CYS A 208 -4.53 1.70 15.21
C CYS A 208 -3.86 1.93 13.87
N GLU A 209 -4.00 3.11 13.26
CA GLU A 209 -3.17 3.45 12.11
C GLU A 209 -1.69 3.48 12.46
N LYS A 210 -0.85 3.23 11.45
CA LYS A 210 0.60 3.39 11.53
C LYS A 210 0.96 4.89 11.50
N PRO A 211 2.11 5.28 12.07
CA PRO A 211 3.05 4.48 12.88
C PRO A 211 2.46 4.14 14.25
N LEU A 212 2.97 3.10 14.93
CA LEU A 212 2.45 2.69 16.24
C LEU A 212 2.59 3.77 17.32
N SER A 213 3.76 4.41 17.41
CA SER A 213 4.16 5.26 18.55
C SER A 213 5.04 6.41 18.09
N TRP A 214 5.02 7.52 18.83
CA TRP A 214 5.84 8.69 18.52
C TRP A 214 7.25 8.61 19.13
N THR A 215 7.39 7.94 20.27
CA THR A 215 8.66 7.77 20.98
C THR A 215 9.00 6.30 21.20
N VAL A 216 10.28 6.00 21.43
CA VAL A 216 10.77 4.63 21.67
C VAL A 216 10.20 4.03 22.96
N PRO A 217 10.23 4.72 24.14
CA PRO A 217 9.63 4.18 25.36
C PRO A 217 8.14 3.86 25.19
N GLU A 218 7.39 4.70 24.46
CA GLU A 218 5.98 4.48 24.19
C GLU A 218 5.71 3.17 23.43
N THR A 219 6.61 2.76 22.54
CA THR A 219 6.52 1.48 21.82
C THR A 219 6.54 0.27 22.76
N TYR A 220 7.37 0.29 23.81
CA TYR A 220 7.38 -0.79 24.82
C TYR A 220 6.11 -0.76 25.66
N MET A 221 5.68 0.43 26.09
CA MET A 221 4.48 0.60 26.92
C MET A 221 3.23 0.05 26.22
N VAL A 222 3.02 0.41 24.94
CA VAL A 222 1.85 -0.10 24.20
C VAL A 222 1.93 -1.61 23.98
N ARG A 223 3.12 -2.17 23.66
CA ARG A 223 3.29 -3.62 23.52
C ARG A 223 2.92 -4.35 24.80
N GLN A 224 3.41 -3.86 25.94
CA GLN A 224 3.10 -4.41 27.25
C GLN A 224 1.60 -4.37 27.54
N VAL A 225 0.96 -3.21 27.41
CA VAL A 225 -0.47 -3.05 27.73
C VAL A 225 -1.35 -3.93 26.84
N ILE A 226 -1.07 -4.03 25.55
CA ILE A 226 -1.84 -4.89 24.65
C ILE A 226 -1.68 -6.36 25.03
N LYS A 227 -0.47 -6.80 25.39
CA LYS A 227 -0.23 -8.18 25.85
C LYS A 227 -0.92 -8.49 27.18
N GLU A 228 -0.89 -7.56 28.15
CA GLU A 228 -1.51 -7.73 29.46
C GLU A 228 -3.04 -7.76 29.40
N THR A 229 -3.63 -6.93 28.55
CA THR A 229 -5.10 -6.82 28.42
C THR A 229 -5.69 -7.93 27.55
N GLY A 230 -4.89 -8.54 26.67
CA GLY A 230 -5.32 -9.62 25.77
C GLY A 230 -6.31 -9.17 24.70
N VAL A 231 -6.49 -7.86 24.49
CA VAL A 231 -7.38 -7.36 23.45
C VAL A 231 -6.82 -7.67 22.06
N VAL A 232 -7.68 -8.00 21.10
CA VAL A 232 -7.30 -8.08 19.70
C VAL A 232 -6.85 -6.70 19.20
N PHE A 233 -5.56 -6.61 18.86
CA PHE A 233 -4.91 -5.42 18.33
C PHE A 233 -4.46 -5.66 16.88
N GLN A 234 -4.68 -4.67 16.02
CA GLN A 234 -4.09 -4.63 14.69
C GLN A 234 -3.55 -3.24 14.35
N LEU A 235 -2.30 -3.18 13.87
CA LEU A 235 -1.72 -1.94 13.33
C LEU A 235 -2.04 -1.80 11.83
N GLY A 236 -2.33 -0.59 11.36
CA GLY A 236 -2.83 -0.26 10.03
C GLY A 236 -1.83 -0.42 8.87
N HIS A 237 -1.34 -1.63 8.62
CA HIS A 237 -0.59 -1.99 7.41
C HIS A 237 -1.45 -2.80 6.43
N GLN A 238 -2.24 -2.09 5.65
CA GLN A 238 -3.21 -2.71 4.74
C GLN A 238 -2.53 -3.48 3.59
N GLY A 239 -1.27 -3.17 3.31
CA GLY A 239 -0.44 -3.93 2.35
C GLY A 239 -0.29 -5.40 2.69
N ARG A 240 -0.57 -5.82 3.94
CA ARG A 240 -0.68 -7.24 4.34
C ARG A 240 -1.74 -8.02 3.59
N GLN A 241 -2.70 -7.32 3.00
CA GLN A 241 -3.74 -7.91 2.17
C GLN A 241 -3.39 -7.87 0.67
N THR A 242 -2.13 -7.63 0.31
CA THR A 242 -1.68 -7.64 -1.08
C THR A 242 -1.24 -9.05 -1.49
N ASP A 243 -2.06 -9.71 -2.30
CA ASP A 243 -1.78 -11.01 -2.94
C ASP A 243 -0.36 -11.15 -3.52
N CYS A 244 0.16 -10.12 -4.21
CA CYS A 244 1.54 -10.16 -4.72
C CYS A 244 2.61 -10.38 -3.64
N TYR A 245 2.37 -9.98 -2.39
CA TYR A 245 3.34 -10.20 -1.31
C TYR A 245 3.32 -11.66 -0.85
N GLN A 246 2.16 -12.30 -0.77
CA GLN A 246 2.06 -13.74 -0.49
C GLN A 246 2.72 -14.57 -1.61
N LYS A 247 2.54 -14.15 -2.87
CA LYS A 247 3.22 -14.79 -4.01
C LYS A 247 4.74 -14.58 -3.97
N ALA A 248 5.20 -13.37 -3.62
CA ALA A 248 6.62 -13.07 -3.45
C ALA A 248 7.25 -13.92 -2.34
N GLU A 249 6.59 -14.07 -1.20
CA GLU A 249 7.02 -14.94 -0.10
C GLU A 249 7.21 -16.39 -0.57
N GLU A 250 6.25 -16.93 -1.35
CA GLU A 250 6.37 -18.27 -1.94
C GLU A 250 7.59 -18.40 -2.88
N ILE A 251 7.82 -17.41 -3.75
CA ILE A 251 8.95 -17.39 -4.70
C ILE A 251 10.29 -17.38 -3.96
N ILE A 252 10.39 -16.56 -2.91
CA ILE A 252 11.56 -16.51 -2.03
C ILE A 252 11.75 -17.85 -1.31
N GLY A 253 10.68 -18.40 -0.71
CA GLY A 253 10.73 -19.66 0.02
C GLY A 253 11.12 -20.87 -0.85
N ASN A 254 10.77 -20.84 -2.13
CA ASN A 254 11.19 -21.84 -3.12
C ASN A 254 12.63 -21.64 -3.64
N GLY A 255 13.32 -20.59 -3.18
CA GLY A 255 14.70 -20.27 -3.54
C GLY A 255 14.90 -19.88 -5.00
N LEU A 256 13.85 -19.37 -5.65
CA LEU A 256 13.86 -19.16 -7.10
C LEU A 256 14.70 -17.96 -7.55
N LEU A 257 15.06 -17.07 -6.63
CA LEU A 257 15.98 -15.96 -6.88
C LEU A 257 17.44 -16.31 -6.54
N GLY A 258 17.69 -17.49 -5.96
CA GLY A 258 18.94 -17.74 -5.25
C GLY A 258 19.05 -16.90 -3.96
N PRO A 259 20.24 -16.82 -3.33
CA PRO A 259 20.46 -15.97 -2.18
C PRO A 259 20.22 -14.49 -2.51
N VAL A 260 19.32 -13.84 -1.75
CA VAL A 260 19.02 -12.40 -1.85
C VAL A 260 19.89 -11.64 -0.86
N ASN A 261 20.69 -10.69 -1.34
CA ASN A 261 21.63 -9.92 -0.51
C ASN A 261 21.35 -8.41 -0.49
N LEU A 262 20.58 -7.90 -1.45
CA LEU A 262 20.18 -6.50 -1.51
C LEU A 262 18.70 -6.37 -1.85
N ILE A 263 18.00 -5.54 -1.06
CA ILE A 263 16.63 -5.14 -1.32
C ILE A 263 16.59 -3.62 -1.47
N GLU A 264 16.06 -3.13 -2.58
CA GLU A 264 15.83 -1.71 -2.80
C GLU A 264 14.34 -1.38 -2.74
N VAL A 265 13.97 -0.45 -1.88
CA VAL A 265 12.60 0.05 -1.75
C VAL A 265 12.58 1.58 -1.77
N CYS A 266 11.44 2.15 -2.13
CA CYS A 266 11.36 3.60 -2.23
C CYS A 266 9.97 4.18 -1.97
N THR A 267 9.95 5.47 -1.65
CA THR A 267 8.73 6.26 -1.70
C THR A 267 8.93 7.56 -2.44
N ASN A 268 8.27 7.68 -3.59
CA ASN A 268 8.33 8.85 -4.43
C ASN A 268 6.94 9.51 -4.54
N ARG A 269 6.88 10.82 -4.27
CA ARG A 269 5.69 11.67 -4.39
C ARG A 269 6.09 12.97 -5.09
N ASN A 270 5.15 13.66 -5.73
CA ASN A 270 5.41 14.95 -6.37
C ASN A 270 4.14 15.80 -6.43
N SER A 271 3.50 15.98 -5.29
CA SER A 271 2.32 16.84 -5.17
C SER A 271 2.26 17.44 -3.77
N PRO A 272 1.59 18.59 -3.59
CA PRO A 272 1.37 19.17 -2.26
C PRO A 272 0.80 18.15 -1.27
N ASN A 273 -0.26 17.42 -1.67
CA ASN A 273 -0.86 16.36 -0.85
C ASN A 273 0.16 15.25 -0.50
N GLY A 274 0.93 14.78 -1.49
CA GLY A 274 1.96 13.77 -1.28
C GLY A 274 3.13 14.24 -0.41
N ALA A 275 3.32 15.55 -0.26
CA ALA A 275 4.32 16.19 0.58
C ALA A 275 3.76 16.79 1.87
N TRP A 276 2.54 16.39 2.23
CA TRP A 276 1.77 16.82 3.42
C TRP A 276 1.44 18.31 3.48
N VAL A 277 1.50 19.00 2.35
CA VAL A 277 1.08 20.39 2.17
C VAL A 277 -0.41 20.40 1.80
N TYR A 278 -1.26 20.24 2.81
CA TYR A 278 -2.71 20.23 2.64
C TYR A 278 -3.32 21.63 2.66
N ASP A 279 -4.49 21.75 2.02
CA ASP A 279 -5.32 22.94 2.13
C ASP A 279 -5.90 23.07 3.54
N ILE A 280 -6.00 24.30 4.02
CA ILE A 280 -6.64 24.62 5.29
C ILE A 280 -8.14 24.76 5.03
N ILE A 281 -8.95 24.07 5.83
CA ILE A 281 -10.40 24.08 5.68
C ILE A 281 -10.95 25.44 6.14
N GLU A 282 -11.85 26.02 5.34
CA GLU A 282 -12.52 27.27 5.66
C GLU A 282 -13.27 27.17 7.00
N GLY A 283 -13.21 28.24 7.82
CA GLY A 283 -13.82 28.26 9.15
C GLY A 283 -12.99 27.61 10.26
N SER A 284 -11.80 27.08 9.97
CA SER A 284 -10.88 26.55 10.98
C SER A 284 -10.32 27.67 11.86
N ASN A 285 -10.49 27.57 13.18
CA ASN A 285 -10.03 28.58 14.15
C ASN A 285 -9.97 27.97 15.57
N PRO A 286 -9.45 28.69 16.60
CA PRO A 286 -9.34 28.16 17.97
C PRO A 286 -10.67 27.78 18.63
N ASN A 287 -11.81 28.26 18.14
CA ASN A 287 -13.12 27.88 18.69
C ASN A 287 -13.66 26.60 18.06
N THR A 288 -13.13 26.17 16.91
CA THR A 288 -13.56 24.95 16.21
C THR A 288 -12.57 23.80 16.38
N ILE A 289 -11.34 24.08 16.78
CA ILE A 289 -10.27 23.11 17.02
C ILE A 289 -9.87 23.16 18.49
N ASP A 290 -10.01 22.05 19.20
CA ASP A 290 -9.44 21.91 20.54
C ASP A 290 -7.91 21.78 20.45
N TRP A 291 -7.24 22.93 20.50
CA TRP A 291 -5.78 23.00 20.43
C TRP A 291 -5.12 22.33 21.63
N LYS A 292 -5.76 22.38 22.81
CA LYS A 292 -5.14 21.81 24.02
C LYS A 292 -5.03 20.31 23.91
N GLN A 293 -6.04 19.65 23.34
CA GLN A 293 -5.94 18.24 22.98
C GLN A 293 -5.00 18.01 21.79
N PHE A 294 -4.94 18.90 20.80
CA PHE A 294 -3.97 18.75 19.71
C PHE A 294 -2.51 18.80 20.19
N GLU A 295 -2.20 19.53 21.26
CA GLU A 295 -0.86 19.54 21.84
C GLU A 295 -0.38 18.12 22.13
N GLY A 296 -1.14 17.28 22.81
CA GLY A 296 -0.65 15.95 23.19
C GLY A 296 -0.65 15.71 24.69
N ASP A 297 -0.33 14.48 25.05
CA ASP A 297 -0.13 14.09 26.44
C ASP A 297 1.12 14.80 27.03
N PRO A 298 1.00 15.51 28.17
CA PRO A 298 2.12 16.24 28.76
C PRO A 298 3.34 15.37 29.11
N GLU A 299 3.13 14.12 29.51
CA GLU A 299 4.24 13.20 29.81
C GLU A 299 4.97 12.80 28.53
N ARG A 300 4.23 12.50 27.45
CA ARG A 300 4.82 12.16 26.15
C ARG A 300 5.53 13.35 25.53
N ILE A 301 4.98 14.55 25.67
CA ILE A 301 5.66 15.79 25.25
C ILE A 301 6.97 15.97 26.02
N LYS A 302 6.95 15.78 27.34
CA LYS A 302 8.17 15.87 28.16
C LYS A 302 9.21 14.85 27.71
N GLU A 303 8.80 13.60 27.49
CA GLU A 303 9.66 12.52 27.01
C GLU A 303 10.34 12.86 25.67
N TYR A 304 9.58 13.38 24.72
CA TYR A 304 10.12 13.88 23.44
C TYR A 304 11.10 15.03 23.65
N MET A 305 10.74 16.04 24.44
CA MET A 305 11.58 17.23 24.66
C MET A 305 12.89 16.88 25.37
N ASP A 306 12.83 16.00 26.37
CA ASP A 306 14.00 15.48 27.09
C ASP A 306 14.94 14.75 26.13
N TYR A 307 14.40 13.92 25.23
CA TYR A 307 15.18 13.25 24.20
C TYR A 307 15.85 14.25 23.25
N MET A 308 15.12 15.26 22.78
CA MET A 308 15.65 16.24 21.83
C MET A 308 16.77 17.08 22.47
N THR A 309 16.58 17.59 23.68
CA THR A 309 17.60 18.41 24.37
C THR A 309 18.80 17.60 24.85
N SER A 310 18.58 16.41 25.44
CA SER A 310 19.69 15.57 25.91
C SER A 310 20.63 15.13 24.79
N ASN A 311 20.13 15.13 23.54
CA ASN A 311 20.89 14.73 22.36
C ASN A 311 21.30 15.90 21.46
N LYS A 312 21.11 17.15 21.92
CA LYS A 312 21.47 18.37 21.19
C LYS A 312 20.79 18.47 19.81
N LEU A 313 19.50 18.13 19.77
CA LEU A 313 18.67 18.05 18.57
C LEU A 313 17.71 19.23 18.42
N GLU A 314 17.92 20.32 19.16
CA GLU A 314 17.01 21.48 19.23
C GLU A 314 16.73 22.09 17.85
N ARG A 315 17.67 21.96 16.90
CA ARG A 315 17.52 22.39 15.50
C ARG A 315 16.35 21.71 14.75
N TYR A 316 15.86 20.58 15.25
CA TYR A 316 14.75 19.83 14.65
C TYR A 316 13.41 20.07 15.35
N ILE A 317 13.42 20.76 16.49
CA ILE A 317 12.20 21.20 17.17
C ILE A 317 11.55 22.29 16.32
N GLY A 318 10.23 22.26 16.20
CA GLY A 318 9.51 23.25 15.42
C GLY A 318 9.78 24.70 15.90
N PRO A 319 9.71 25.69 15.00
CA PRO A 319 10.16 27.06 15.27
C PRO A 319 9.30 27.81 16.31
N ASP A 320 8.01 27.45 16.41
CA ASP A 320 7.07 28.00 17.38
C ASP A 320 6.88 27.05 18.57
N GLU A 321 6.51 27.60 19.72
CA GLU A 321 6.07 26.80 20.86
C GLU A 321 4.84 25.95 20.52
N ARG A 322 4.77 24.75 21.08
CA ARG A 322 3.68 23.79 20.86
C ARG A 322 2.31 24.32 21.30
N SER A 323 2.28 25.16 22.33
CA SER A 323 1.10 25.82 22.89
C SER A 323 0.52 26.90 21.96
N LYS A 324 1.30 27.40 20.99
CA LYS A 324 0.85 28.43 20.05
C LYS A 324 -0.05 27.83 18.99
N PHE A 325 -1.31 28.27 18.95
CA PHE A 325 -2.27 27.85 17.93
C PHE A 325 -1.73 28.07 16.51
N SER A 326 -1.79 27.03 15.68
CA SER A 326 -1.35 27.10 14.29
C SER A 326 -2.17 26.16 13.41
N LEU A 327 -2.91 26.75 12.47
CA LEU A 327 -3.65 25.98 11.46
C LEU A 327 -2.72 25.17 10.57
N GLU A 328 -1.54 25.72 10.26
CA GLU A 328 -0.54 25.01 9.47
C GLU A 328 -0.08 23.74 10.19
N ARG A 329 0.27 23.85 11.48
CA ARG A 329 0.67 22.68 12.28
C ARG A 329 -0.49 21.71 12.48
N PHE A 330 -1.72 22.19 12.65
CA PHE A 330 -2.89 21.32 12.76
C PHE A 330 -3.09 20.45 11.51
N PHE A 331 -3.15 21.08 10.33
CA PHE A 331 -3.43 20.36 9.09
C PHE A 331 -2.20 19.60 8.58
N ARG A 332 -1.01 20.15 8.76
CA ARG A 332 0.27 19.66 8.17
C ARG A 332 1.22 19.13 9.24
N TRP A 333 0.67 18.56 10.31
CA TRP A 333 1.44 18.06 11.46
C TRP A 333 2.58 17.10 11.07
N ARG A 334 2.43 16.37 9.96
CA ARG A 334 3.47 15.48 9.41
C ARG A 334 4.78 16.19 9.05
N CYS A 335 4.74 17.49 8.75
CA CYS A 335 5.92 18.30 8.45
C CYS A 335 6.81 18.60 9.67
N TRP A 336 6.36 18.26 10.88
CA TRP A 336 7.00 18.66 12.13
C TRP A 336 7.29 17.45 13.01
N TRP A 337 8.55 17.26 13.40
CA TRP A 337 8.95 16.21 14.35
C TRP A 337 8.22 16.30 15.70
N ASP A 338 7.74 17.51 16.03
CA ASP A 338 6.88 17.78 17.17
C ASP A 338 5.65 16.86 17.20
N TYR A 339 5.09 16.47 16.05
CA TYR A 339 3.81 15.73 16.01
C TYR A 339 3.90 14.42 15.23
N SER A 340 5.01 14.20 14.54
CA SER A 340 5.19 13.11 13.59
C SER A 340 6.51 12.37 13.79
N THR A 341 6.58 11.21 13.15
CA THR A 341 7.75 10.33 13.03
C THR A 341 8.46 10.47 11.67
N GLY A 342 8.12 11.53 10.92
CA GLY A 342 8.70 11.87 9.63
C GLY A 342 8.51 10.80 8.55
N LEU A 343 9.36 10.85 7.51
CA LEU A 343 9.33 9.89 6.40
C LEU A 343 9.52 8.44 6.87
N SER A 344 10.27 8.23 7.95
CA SER A 344 10.53 6.91 8.51
C SER A 344 9.22 6.26 9.01
N GLY A 345 8.54 6.85 9.99
CA GLY A 345 7.31 6.25 10.49
C GLY A 345 6.10 6.40 9.57
N ASP A 346 6.04 7.43 8.72
CA ASP A 346 4.89 7.62 7.81
C ASP A 346 4.99 6.80 6.51
N LEU A 347 6.16 6.68 5.87
CA LEU A 347 6.27 6.08 4.53
C LEU A 347 7.20 4.87 4.46
N LEU A 348 8.34 4.89 5.16
CA LEU A 348 9.29 3.76 5.19
C LEU A 348 8.64 2.52 5.80
N THR A 349 7.83 2.69 6.84
CA THR A 349 7.12 1.58 7.52
C THR A 349 6.29 0.72 6.57
N HIS A 350 5.65 1.31 5.56
CA HIS A 350 4.93 0.55 4.52
C HIS A 350 5.85 -0.35 3.69
N GLU A 351 7.05 0.15 3.37
CA GLU A 351 8.03 -0.56 2.57
C GLU A 351 8.73 -1.64 3.40
N TYR A 352 9.11 -1.31 4.64
CA TYR A 352 9.66 -2.27 5.60
C TYR A 352 8.66 -3.38 5.89
N ASP A 353 7.39 -3.07 6.15
CA ASP A 353 6.39 -4.09 6.46
C ASP A 353 6.19 -5.05 5.29
N ALA A 354 6.20 -4.56 4.04
CA ALA A 354 6.17 -5.42 2.86
C ALA A 354 7.38 -6.36 2.79
N VAL A 355 8.59 -5.84 3.03
CA VAL A 355 9.81 -6.67 3.08
C VAL A 355 9.75 -7.67 4.23
N ASN A 356 9.28 -7.26 5.41
CA ASN A 356 9.19 -8.11 6.58
C ASN A 356 8.15 -9.23 6.41
N GLN A 357 7.07 -9.00 5.69
CA GLN A 357 6.13 -10.08 5.33
C GLN A 357 6.73 -11.10 4.36
N ILE A 358 7.49 -10.63 3.37
CA ILE A 358 8.03 -11.48 2.30
C ILE A 358 9.24 -12.28 2.80
N MET A 359 10.10 -11.66 3.61
CA MET A 359 11.42 -12.17 3.99
C MET A 359 11.53 -12.51 5.49
N HIS A 360 10.52 -12.15 6.30
CA HIS A 360 10.51 -12.35 7.77
C HIS A 360 11.77 -11.80 8.46
N VAL A 361 12.23 -10.61 8.06
CA VAL A 361 13.55 -10.06 8.45
C VAL A 361 13.64 -9.64 9.92
N GLY A 362 12.53 -9.27 10.56
CA GLY A 362 12.54 -8.73 11.92
C GLY A 362 13.27 -7.38 12.02
N ILE A 363 13.74 -7.04 13.22
CA ILE A 363 14.44 -5.77 13.48
C ILE A 363 15.88 -5.85 12.92
N PRO A 364 16.36 -4.86 12.16
CA PRO A 364 17.72 -4.86 11.63
C PRO A 364 18.77 -4.75 12.73
N HIS A 365 19.95 -5.30 12.46
CA HIS A 365 21.11 -5.13 13.32
C HIS A 365 21.54 -3.66 13.40
N SER A 366 21.51 -2.94 12.28
CA SER A 366 21.86 -1.52 12.25
C SER A 366 21.04 -0.71 11.24
N ALA A 367 20.99 0.60 11.45
CA ALA A 367 20.37 1.57 10.56
C ALA A 367 21.25 2.82 10.40
N THR A 368 21.43 3.29 9.17
CA THR A 368 22.13 4.56 8.86
C THR A 368 21.26 5.40 7.93
N SER A 369 21.06 6.68 8.26
CA SER A 369 20.19 7.56 7.46
C SER A 369 20.85 8.89 7.09
N SER A 370 20.44 9.45 5.95
CA SER A 370 20.83 10.78 5.50
C SER A 370 19.70 11.42 4.67
N GLY A 371 19.76 12.74 4.48
CA GLY A 371 18.71 13.47 3.77
C GLY A 371 18.63 14.93 4.20
N GLY A 372 17.51 15.57 3.89
CA GLY A 372 17.25 16.94 4.28
C GLY A 372 15.96 17.52 3.70
N VAL A 373 15.75 18.80 3.98
CA VAL A 373 14.70 19.61 3.34
C VAL A 373 15.32 20.32 2.15
N TYR A 374 15.14 19.78 0.94
CA TYR A 374 15.80 20.27 -0.27
C TYR A 374 14.86 21.03 -1.20
N PHE A 375 13.56 20.70 -1.24
CA PHE A 375 12.58 21.26 -2.16
C PHE A 375 11.52 22.11 -1.46
N PHE A 376 10.81 21.57 -0.47
CA PHE A 376 9.73 22.25 0.25
C PHE A 376 10.29 23.17 1.34
N LYS A 377 10.62 24.41 0.97
CA LYS A 377 11.15 25.44 1.88
C LYS A 377 10.05 26.17 2.68
N ASP A 378 9.10 25.41 3.22
CA ASP A 378 7.95 25.91 3.99
C ASP A 378 8.22 26.02 5.50
N GLY A 379 9.47 25.81 5.92
CA GLY A 379 9.88 25.88 7.32
C GLY A 379 9.78 24.55 8.07
N ARG A 380 9.29 23.48 7.43
CA ARG A 380 9.22 22.12 8.01
C ARG A 380 10.54 21.68 8.65
N THR A 381 10.45 20.87 9.71
CA THR A 381 11.63 20.24 10.33
C THR A 381 11.85 18.80 9.86
N VAL A 382 10.82 18.16 9.31
CA VAL A 382 10.89 16.83 8.70
C VAL A 382 11.48 16.93 7.28
N PRO A 383 12.46 16.09 6.91
CA PRO A 383 13.05 16.09 5.57
C PRO A 383 12.05 15.73 4.48
N ASP A 384 12.21 16.31 3.29
CA ASP A 384 11.48 15.93 2.07
C ASP A 384 12.23 14.93 1.20
N VAL A 385 13.50 14.67 1.54
CA VAL A 385 14.35 13.61 1.01
C VAL A 385 14.98 12.87 2.19
N LEU A 386 14.76 11.55 2.27
CA LEU A 386 15.36 10.68 3.29
C LEU A 386 15.80 9.38 2.62
N GLN A 387 16.98 8.90 2.96
CA GLN A 387 17.44 7.56 2.64
C GLN A 387 17.94 6.87 3.90
N THR A 388 17.69 5.56 4.01
CA THR A 388 18.08 4.74 5.15
C THR A 388 18.57 3.39 4.65
N THR A 389 19.76 2.98 5.09
CA THR A 389 20.28 1.62 4.91
C THR A 389 20.06 0.83 6.19
N PHE A 390 19.51 -0.37 6.07
CA PHE A 390 19.32 -1.32 7.16
C PHE A 390 20.10 -2.61 6.89
N GLU A 391 20.76 -3.13 7.93
CA GLU A 391 21.63 -4.30 7.81
C GLU A 391 21.13 -5.48 8.64
N TRP A 392 21.16 -6.69 8.07
CA TRP A 392 21.00 -7.98 8.75
C TRP A 392 22.19 -8.89 8.41
N PRO A 393 23.35 -8.70 9.04
CA PRO A 393 24.55 -9.50 8.76
C PRO A 393 24.36 -10.99 9.01
N ASP A 394 23.49 -11.37 9.96
CA ASP A 394 23.12 -12.76 10.24
C ASP A 394 22.29 -13.41 9.11
N ARG A 395 21.92 -12.63 8.09
CA ARG A 395 21.15 -13.05 6.91
C ARG A 395 21.82 -12.66 5.60
N ASP A 396 23.05 -12.16 5.64
CA ASP A 396 23.78 -11.64 4.47
C ASP A 396 22.96 -10.62 3.65
N LEU A 397 22.18 -9.78 4.34
CA LEU A 397 21.15 -8.94 3.71
C LEU A 397 21.26 -7.46 4.09
N THR A 398 21.18 -6.60 3.08
CA THR A 398 20.99 -5.15 3.21
C THR A 398 19.66 -4.73 2.60
N MET A 399 18.93 -3.82 3.26
CA MET A 399 17.79 -3.11 2.67
C MET A 399 18.11 -1.62 2.54
N LEU A 400 17.99 -1.09 1.32
CA LEU A 400 18.09 0.34 1.03
C LEU A 400 16.69 0.94 0.83
N TYR A 401 16.32 1.86 1.71
CA TYR A 401 15.16 2.73 1.53
C TYR A 401 15.59 4.10 1.02
N SER A 402 14.88 4.65 0.04
CA SER A 402 15.03 6.05 -0.35
C SER A 402 13.71 6.72 -0.70
N ALA A 403 13.55 7.97 -0.31
CA ALA A 403 12.34 8.73 -0.53
C ALA A 403 12.60 10.15 -1.01
N THR A 404 11.69 10.64 -1.84
CA THR A 404 11.59 12.05 -2.23
C THR A 404 10.14 12.45 -2.37
N LEU A 405 9.81 13.63 -1.84
CA LEU A 405 8.47 14.23 -1.97
C LEU A 405 8.34 15.17 -3.19
N ALA A 406 9.37 15.25 -4.04
CA ALA A 406 9.45 16.14 -5.21
C ALA A 406 9.68 15.41 -6.56
N SER A 407 9.42 14.10 -6.64
CA SER A 407 9.50 13.32 -7.88
C SER A 407 8.49 12.18 -7.92
N SER A 408 7.82 12.00 -9.06
CA SER A 408 6.87 10.90 -9.30
C SER A 408 7.51 9.70 -10.00
N ARG A 409 8.84 9.64 -10.08
CA ARG A 409 9.54 8.52 -10.73
C ARG A 409 9.21 7.22 -10.01
N ASN A 410 8.65 6.24 -10.73
CA ASN A 410 8.48 4.89 -10.18
C ASN A 410 9.82 4.15 -10.18
N ARG A 411 10.18 3.51 -9.06
CA ARG A 411 11.38 2.66 -8.93
C ARG A 411 11.09 1.25 -8.40
N GLY A 412 9.85 0.94 -8.05
CA GLY A 412 9.45 -0.39 -7.55
C GLY A 412 10.01 -0.76 -6.18
N LYS A 413 9.78 -2.02 -5.79
CA LYS A 413 10.46 -2.75 -4.70
C LYS A 413 11.22 -3.88 -5.36
N VAL A 414 12.54 -3.93 -5.21
CA VAL A 414 13.40 -4.87 -5.94
C VAL A 414 14.12 -5.77 -4.96
N PHE A 415 13.96 -7.07 -5.12
CA PHE A 415 14.69 -8.10 -4.40
C PHE A 415 15.76 -8.65 -5.34
N MET A 416 17.03 -8.50 -4.98
CA MET A 416 18.17 -8.85 -5.85
C MET A 416 18.81 -10.15 -5.36
N GLY A 417 18.47 -11.25 -6.02
CA GLY A 417 19.08 -12.55 -5.78
C GLY A 417 20.18 -12.87 -6.78
N HIS A 418 21.05 -13.81 -6.41
CA HIS A 418 22.15 -14.27 -7.25
C HIS A 418 21.69 -14.82 -8.62
N ASP A 419 20.56 -15.52 -8.65
CA ASP A 419 20.07 -16.21 -9.86
C ASP A 419 18.97 -15.44 -10.59
N ALA A 420 18.24 -14.58 -9.88
CA ALA A 420 17.23 -13.72 -10.47
C ALA A 420 16.90 -12.53 -9.56
N SER A 421 16.34 -11.48 -10.16
CA SER A 421 15.76 -10.35 -9.44
C SER A 421 14.23 -10.37 -9.53
N MET A 422 13.57 -9.85 -8.50
CA MET A 422 12.12 -9.76 -8.44
C MET A 422 11.68 -8.33 -8.11
N GLU A 423 10.85 -7.76 -8.98
CA GLU A 423 10.15 -6.51 -8.74
C GLU A 423 8.75 -6.77 -8.21
N VAL A 424 8.39 -6.18 -7.07
CA VAL A 424 7.09 -6.38 -6.42
C VAL A 424 6.33 -5.06 -6.27
N SER A 425 5.10 -5.03 -6.76
CA SER A 425 4.12 -3.95 -6.61
C SER A 425 2.71 -4.56 -6.65
N ASN A 426 1.75 -3.94 -7.34
CA ASN A 426 0.45 -4.56 -7.67
C ASN A 426 0.57 -5.70 -8.70
N ILE A 427 1.73 -5.79 -9.34
CA ILE A 427 2.15 -6.92 -10.15
C ILE A 427 3.49 -7.39 -9.58
N LEU A 428 3.85 -8.61 -9.89
CA LEU A 428 5.16 -9.15 -9.58
C LEU A 428 5.83 -9.57 -10.88
N ALA A 429 7.11 -9.24 -11.05
CA ALA A 429 7.89 -9.62 -12.22
C ALA A 429 9.25 -10.18 -11.77
N ILE A 430 9.71 -11.24 -12.42
CA ILE A 430 11.02 -11.86 -12.17
C ILE A 430 11.83 -11.80 -13.44
N THR A 431 13.08 -11.35 -13.33
CA THR A 431 14.07 -11.35 -14.42
C THR A 431 15.24 -12.21 -14.00
N VAL A 432 15.54 -13.25 -14.77
CA VAL A 432 16.65 -14.17 -14.50
C VAL A 432 17.98 -13.49 -14.82
N ASP A 433 18.95 -13.65 -13.93
CA ASP A 433 20.28 -13.11 -14.13
C ASP A 433 21.01 -13.86 -15.26
N GLN A 434 21.70 -13.13 -16.13
CA GLN A 434 22.42 -13.72 -17.26
C GLN A 434 23.55 -14.67 -16.83
N ASP A 435 24.11 -14.43 -15.65
CA ASP A 435 25.21 -15.16 -15.04
C ASP A 435 24.70 -16.13 -13.95
N SER A 436 23.38 -16.40 -13.91
CA SER A 436 22.76 -17.36 -12.98
C SER A 436 23.44 -18.72 -13.04
N THR A 437 23.84 -19.23 -11.88
CA THR A 437 24.39 -20.58 -11.75
C THR A 437 23.31 -21.65 -11.76
N ARG A 438 22.11 -21.33 -11.25
CA ARG A 438 20.95 -22.23 -11.23
C ARG A 438 20.32 -22.45 -12.60
N TYR A 439 20.28 -21.40 -13.42
CA TYR A 439 19.56 -21.39 -14.69
C TYR A 439 20.48 -21.45 -15.92
N ALA A 440 21.79 -21.61 -15.72
CA ALA A 440 22.83 -21.59 -16.75
C ALA A 440 22.51 -22.41 -18.01
N ASP A 441 22.13 -23.68 -17.86
CA ASP A 441 21.85 -24.56 -19.00
C ASP A 441 20.65 -24.05 -19.83
N LYS A 442 19.59 -23.60 -19.15
CA LYS A 442 18.37 -23.11 -19.79
C LYS A 442 18.58 -21.74 -20.45
N ILE A 443 19.48 -20.91 -19.91
CA ILE A 443 19.92 -19.67 -20.54
C ILE A 443 20.71 -20.00 -21.81
N LYS A 444 21.69 -20.92 -21.72
CA LYS A 444 22.53 -21.35 -22.86
C LYS A 444 21.71 -21.98 -23.99
N GLU A 445 20.65 -22.70 -23.66
CA GLU A 445 19.70 -23.27 -24.62
C GLU A 445 18.72 -22.22 -25.21
N GLY A 446 18.75 -20.97 -24.74
CA GLY A 446 17.87 -19.89 -25.19
C GLY A 446 16.41 -20.06 -24.77
N ILE A 447 16.17 -20.84 -23.72
CA ILE A 447 14.85 -21.08 -23.13
C ILE A 447 14.44 -19.90 -22.26
N ILE A 448 15.38 -19.37 -21.46
CA ILE A 448 15.15 -18.27 -20.53
C ILE A 448 15.77 -16.98 -21.09
N PRO A 449 14.97 -15.95 -21.43
CA PRO A 449 15.51 -14.61 -21.66
C PRO A 449 16.00 -13.96 -20.37
N THR A 450 17.06 -13.14 -20.48
CA THR A 450 17.72 -12.47 -19.35
C THR A 450 17.58 -10.95 -19.40
N ASP A 451 17.06 -10.40 -20.50
CA ASP A 451 16.86 -8.97 -20.74
C ASP A 451 15.42 -8.50 -20.53
N THR A 452 14.51 -9.44 -20.28
CA THR A 452 13.08 -9.21 -20.11
C THR A 452 12.53 -10.05 -18.97
N PRO A 453 11.43 -9.62 -18.31
CA PRO A 453 10.80 -10.42 -17.29
C PRO A 453 10.46 -11.81 -17.81
N PHE A 454 11.02 -12.81 -17.15
CA PHE A 454 10.82 -14.23 -17.43
C PHE A 454 9.47 -14.73 -16.91
N TYR A 455 9.08 -14.24 -15.72
CA TYR A 455 7.82 -14.57 -15.06
C TYR A 455 7.12 -13.27 -14.66
N THR A 456 5.81 -13.20 -14.86
CA THR A 456 4.98 -12.09 -14.40
C THR A 456 3.72 -12.64 -13.76
N TYR A 457 3.45 -12.20 -12.54
CA TYR A 457 2.23 -12.50 -11.82
C TYR A 457 1.35 -11.25 -11.73
N VAL A 458 0.11 -11.39 -12.20
CA VAL A 458 -0.93 -10.37 -12.13
C VAL A 458 -2.09 -10.92 -11.30
N PRO A 459 -2.35 -10.37 -10.11
CA PRO A 459 -3.48 -10.78 -9.28
C PRO A 459 -4.80 -10.81 -10.05
N GLY A 460 -5.60 -11.87 -9.85
CA GLY A 460 -6.91 -12.04 -10.49
C GLY A 460 -6.89 -12.51 -11.95
N GLN A 461 -5.72 -12.72 -12.57
CA GLN A 461 -5.61 -13.41 -13.86
C GLN A 461 -5.26 -14.89 -13.64
N ASN A 462 -6.09 -15.79 -14.17
CA ASN A 462 -5.90 -17.24 -14.05
C ASN A 462 -4.83 -17.83 -14.98
N SER A 463 -4.13 -17.00 -15.78
CA SER A 463 -3.06 -17.45 -16.66
C SER A 463 -1.71 -17.05 -16.09
N SER A 464 -1.05 -17.99 -15.42
CA SER A 464 0.38 -17.93 -15.10
C SER A 464 1.29 -17.98 -16.34
N ASP A 465 0.72 -17.85 -17.54
CA ASP A 465 1.33 -18.36 -18.78
C ASP A 465 1.02 -17.52 -20.04
N SER A 466 0.72 -16.23 -19.86
CA SER A 466 0.51 -15.33 -21.00
C SER A 466 1.30 -14.05 -20.79
N VAL A 467 2.19 -13.73 -21.74
CA VAL A 467 2.80 -12.41 -21.92
C VAL A 467 1.71 -11.36 -21.74
N THR A 468 1.62 -10.77 -20.55
CA THR A 468 0.64 -9.72 -20.25
C THR A 468 0.95 -8.56 -21.18
N SER A 469 -0.06 -8.08 -21.91
CA SER A 469 0.20 -7.01 -22.88
C SER A 469 0.76 -5.77 -22.18
N PRO A 470 1.64 -4.97 -22.83
CA PRO A 470 2.17 -3.73 -22.25
C PRO A 470 1.07 -2.78 -21.75
N THR A 471 -0.10 -2.82 -22.39
CA THR A 471 -1.29 -2.07 -22.02
C THR A 471 -1.92 -2.57 -20.72
N GLU A 472 -2.02 -3.89 -20.49
CA GLU A 472 -2.52 -4.48 -19.25
C GLU A 472 -1.55 -4.24 -18.08
N LEU A 473 -0.25 -4.36 -18.32
CA LEU A 473 0.79 -3.99 -17.35
C LEU A 473 0.72 -2.51 -16.98
N TYR A 474 0.45 -1.63 -17.95
CA TYR A 474 0.29 -0.19 -17.73
C TYR A 474 -0.93 0.13 -16.85
N PHE A 475 -2.06 -0.57 -17.03
CA PHE A 475 -3.26 -0.37 -16.20
C PHE A 475 -3.11 -0.98 -14.79
N ALA A 476 -2.47 -2.15 -14.66
CA ALA A 476 -2.19 -2.78 -13.36
C ALA A 476 -1.22 -1.94 -12.51
N LYS A 477 -0.19 -1.35 -13.13
CA LYS A 477 0.76 -0.42 -12.48
C LYS A 477 0.13 0.90 -12.03
N ARG A 478 -1.08 1.24 -12.51
CA ARG A 478 -1.80 2.50 -12.18
C ARG A 478 -2.88 2.33 -11.12
N GLY A 479 -3.17 1.11 -10.68
CA GLY A 479 -4.24 0.83 -9.72
C GLY A 479 -3.88 1.23 -8.30
N LEU A 480 -4.80 1.86 -7.57
CA LEU A 480 -4.75 1.94 -6.11
C LEU A 480 -4.66 0.51 -5.52
N LEU A 481 -4.30 0.36 -4.24
CA LEU A 481 -4.07 -0.93 -3.58
C LEU A 481 -5.35 -1.82 -3.57
N TYR A 482 -5.57 -2.57 -4.64
CA TYR A 482 -6.60 -3.58 -4.75
C TYR A 482 -5.95 -4.96 -4.80
N THR A 483 -6.66 -5.94 -4.27
CA THR A 483 -6.30 -7.35 -4.41
C THR A 483 -7.48 -8.14 -4.98
N TYR A 484 -7.26 -9.43 -5.26
CA TYR A 484 -8.29 -10.32 -5.76
C TYR A 484 -8.44 -11.50 -4.82
N VAL A 485 -9.69 -11.83 -4.47
CA VAL A 485 -10.06 -12.99 -3.67
C VAL A 485 -11.09 -13.77 -4.47
N ASN A 486 -10.78 -15.00 -4.87
CA ASN A 486 -11.66 -15.85 -5.68
C ASN A 486 -12.19 -15.13 -6.95
N GLY A 487 -11.36 -14.31 -7.60
CA GLY A 487 -11.71 -13.54 -8.79
C GLY A 487 -12.50 -12.24 -8.54
N LYS A 488 -12.98 -11.98 -7.31
CA LYS A 488 -13.58 -10.70 -6.91
C LYS A 488 -12.47 -9.73 -6.50
N ARG A 489 -12.56 -8.48 -6.98
CA ARG A 489 -11.64 -7.39 -6.61
C ARG A 489 -12.03 -6.80 -5.27
N TYR A 490 -11.05 -6.59 -4.39
CA TYR A 490 -11.23 -6.01 -3.06
C TYR A 490 -10.29 -4.83 -2.81
N ASP A 491 -10.77 -3.89 -2.00
CA ASP A 491 -9.93 -2.88 -1.35
C ASP A 491 -9.13 -3.55 -0.22
N THR A 492 -7.81 -3.38 -0.22
CA THR A 492 -6.92 -3.97 0.80
C THR A 492 -7.20 -3.46 2.21
N THR A 493 -7.63 -2.20 2.37
CA THR A 493 -8.05 -1.64 3.65
C THR A 493 -9.32 -2.31 4.15
N HIS A 494 -10.29 -2.59 3.27
CA HIS A 494 -11.51 -3.30 3.63
C HIS A 494 -11.20 -4.72 4.13
N LEU A 495 -10.35 -5.45 3.41
CA LEU A 495 -9.90 -6.79 3.84
C LEU A 495 -9.14 -6.76 5.16
N HIS A 496 -8.33 -5.73 5.39
CA HIS A 496 -7.54 -5.60 6.61
C HIS A 496 -8.43 -5.30 7.82
N ILE A 497 -9.46 -4.45 7.68
CA ILE A 497 -10.47 -4.24 8.73
C ILE A 497 -11.28 -5.52 8.95
N ARG A 498 -11.65 -6.22 7.87
CA ARG A 498 -12.36 -7.50 7.94
C ARG A 498 -11.56 -8.54 8.72
N GLU A 499 -10.26 -8.69 8.44
CA GLU A 499 -9.37 -9.58 9.20
C GLU A 499 -9.44 -9.28 10.69
N TRP A 500 -9.28 -8.03 11.11
CA TRP A 500 -9.33 -7.64 12.52
C TRP A 500 -10.67 -7.97 13.18
N LEU A 501 -11.79 -7.67 12.52
CA LEU A 501 -13.12 -7.98 13.04
C LEU A 501 -13.36 -9.49 13.15
N GLU A 502 -12.90 -10.26 12.17
CA GLU A 502 -12.99 -11.72 12.20
C GLU A 502 -12.07 -12.33 13.25
N CYS A 503 -10.90 -11.74 13.50
CA CYS A 503 -10.04 -12.12 14.62
C CYS A 503 -10.74 -11.91 15.98
N ILE A 504 -11.47 -10.81 16.14
CA ILE A 504 -12.31 -10.56 17.33
C ILE A 504 -13.36 -11.66 17.49
N ARG A 505 -14.10 -11.99 16.41
CA ARG A 505 -15.18 -12.99 16.44
C ARG A 505 -14.66 -14.41 16.69
N GLN A 506 -13.51 -14.74 16.11
CA GLN A 506 -12.98 -16.10 16.07
C GLN A 506 -11.91 -16.37 17.15
N GLY A 507 -11.56 -15.36 17.97
CA GLY A 507 -10.48 -15.49 18.94
C GLY A 507 -9.11 -15.73 18.29
N LYS A 508 -8.87 -15.15 17.12
CA LYS A 508 -7.62 -15.30 16.35
C LYS A 508 -6.74 -14.07 16.50
N THR A 509 -5.48 -14.21 16.08
CA THR A 509 -4.51 -13.11 16.04
C THR A 509 -4.46 -12.53 14.62
N PRO A 510 -4.57 -11.20 14.45
CA PRO A 510 -4.47 -10.58 13.13
C PRO A 510 -3.05 -10.64 12.56
N SER A 511 -2.92 -10.54 11.24
CA SER A 511 -1.61 -10.56 10.56
C SER A 511 -0.67 -9.48 11.10
N CYS A 512 -1.14 -8.24 11.28
CA CYS A 512 -0.38 -7.13 11.86
C CYS A 512 -0.64 -6.96 13.36
N ASN A 513 -0.34 -8.00 14.15
CA ASN A 513 -0.47 -7.96 15.60
C ASN A 513 0.55 -7.04 16.28
N ILE A 514 0.52 -6.98 17.61
CA ILE A 514 1.39 -6.09 18.39
C ILE A 514 2.88 -6.41 18.30
N ASP A 515 3.28 -7.66 18.08
CA ASP A 515 4.69 -8.02 17.94
C ASP A 515 5.23 -7.59 16.57
N ALA A 516 4.45 -7.76 15.50
CA ALA A 516 4.78 -7.21 14.19
C ALA A 516 4.86 -5.67 14.23
N ALA A 517 3.89 -5.03 14.87
CA ALA A 517 3.86 -3.59 15.07
C ALA A 517 5.08 -3.07 15.86
N PHE A 518 5.54 -3.84 16.86
CA PHE A 518 6.74 -3.51 17.62
C PHE A 518 8.01 -3.56 16.76
N GLN A 519 8.18 -4.60 15.94
CA GLN A 519 9.34 -4.72 15.04
C GLN A 519 9.42 -3.57 14.05
N GLU A 520 8.28 -3.19 13.47
CA GLU A 520 8.19 -2.07 12.54
C GLU A 520 8.46 -0.74 13.23
N ALA A 521 7.83 -0.48 14.39
CA ALA A 521 8.06 0.75 15.13
C ALA A 521 9.52 0.91 15.56
N MET A 522 10.17 -0.16 16.04
CA MET A 522 11.60 -0.12 16.38
C MET A 522 12.47 0.13 15.15
N THR A 523 12.18 -0.53 14.03
CA THR A 523 12.92 -0.30 12.77
C THR A 523 12.78 1.15 12.29
N ALA A 524 11.56 1.70 12.34
CA ALA A 524 11.30 3.10 11.99
C ALA A 524 12.02 4.07 12.94
N HIS A 525 12.01 3.79 14.24
CA HIS A 525 12.74 4.56 15.24
C HIS A 525 14.25 4.52 15.00
N MET A 526 14.82 3.36 14.66
CA MET A 526 16.24 3.26 14.30
C MET A 526 16.58 4.18 13.13
N GLY A 527 15.78 4.19 12.07
CA GLY A 527 15.97 5.11 10.93
C GLY A 527 15.80 6.59 11.30
N THR A 528 14.78 6.92 12.09
CA THR A 528 14.56 8.29 12.58
C THR A 528 15.73 8.78 13.43
N ARG A 529 16.17 7.97 14.39
CA ARG A 529 17.28 8.32 15.28
C ARG A 529 18.59 8.41 14.52
N ALA A 530 18.83 7.53 13.55
CA ALA A 530 20.03 7.60 12.71
C ALA A 530 20.11 8.94 11.95
N TYR A 531 18.98 9.43 11.43
CA TYR A 531 18.90 10.73 10.76
C TYR A 531 19.08 11.90 11.74
N LEU A 532 18.32 11.92 12.84
CA LEU A 532 18.34 13.03 13.80
C LEU A 532 19.71 13.16 14.47
N GLU A 533 20.28 12.05 14.93
CA GLU A 533 21.54 12.04 15.67
C GLU A 533 22.78 12.02 14.76
N GLY A 534 22.60 11.85 13.44
CA GLY A 534 23.68 11.88 12.44
C GLY A 534 24.71 10.76 12.59
N ARG A 535 24.28 9.55 12.97
CA ARG A 535 25.16 8.40 13.21
C ARG A 535 24.41 7.08 13.00
N THR A 536 25.12 5.96 12.89
CA THR A 536 24.53 4.63 12.83
C THR A 536 23.88 4.26 14.16
N MET A 537 22.67 3.70 14.10
CA MET A 537 21.95 3.12 15.23
C MET A 537 22.04 1.60 15.16
N TYR A 538 22.15 0.95 16.31
CA TYR A 538 22.26 -0.50 16.40
C TYR A 538 21.16 -1.08 17.30
N TRP A 539 20.77 -2.32 17.03
CA TRP A 539 19.79 -3.06 17.83
C TRP A 539 20.49 -4.12 18.69
N ASP A 540 20.51 -3.90 20.00
CA ASP A 540 20.93 -4.89 20.99
C ASP A 540 19.80 -5.91 21.15
N LYS A 541 19.94 -7.07 20.48
CA LYS A 541 18.92 -8.14 20.47
C LYS A 541 18.67 -8.74 21.86
N ASP A 542 19.70 -8.76 22.72
CA ASP A 542 19.61 -9.39 24.04
C ASP A 542 18.85 -8.51 25.04
N LYS A 543 19.06 -7.19 24.94
CA LYS A 543 18.33 -6.21 25.79
C LYS A 543 17.04 -5.70 25.17
N GLU A 544 16.79 -6.01 23.90
CA GLU A 544 15.79 -5.35 23.06
C GLU A 544 15.92 -3.82 23.15
N GLU A 545 17.08 -3.24 22.82
CA GLU A 545 17.33 -1.79 22.91
C GLU A 545 18.00 -1.19 21.68
N ILE A 546 17.67 0.08 21.36
CA ILE A 546 18.37 0.87 20.34
C ILE A 546 19.56 1.59 20.98
N VAL A 547 20.77 1.21 20.58
CA VAL A 547 22.04 1.70 21.14
C VAL A 547 22.86 2.51 20.13
N ARG A 548 23.86 3.23 20.66
CA ARG A 548 24.82 4.04 19.90
C ARG A 548 26.17 3.31 19.81
N GLY A 549 26.83 3.41 18.66
CA GLY A 549 28.18 2.85 18.46
C GLY A 549 28.16 1.36 18.15
N GLU A 550 29.31 0.74 17.97
CA GLU A 550 29.42 -0.68 17.58
C GLU A 550 28.91 -1.60 18.72
N LEU A 551 28.02 -2.53 18.37
CA LEU A 551 27.77 -3.71 19.18
C LEU A 551 28.99 -4.63 19.04
N ALA A 552 29.56 -5.04 20.18
CA ALA A 552 30.73 -5.90 20.24
C ALA A 552 30.49 -7.30 19.66
#